data_AF-A0A7S3J5W9-F1
#
_entry.id   AF-A0A7S3J5W9-F1
#
_cell.length_a   1.000
_cell.length_b   1.000
_cell.length_c   1.000
_cell.angle_alpha   90.00
_cell.angle_beta   90.00
_cell.angle_gamma   90.00
#
_symmetry.space_group_name_H-M   'P 1'
#
loop_
_entity.id
_entity.type
_entity.pdbx_description
1 polymer ?
#
loop_
_entity_poly.entity_id
_entity_poly.type
_entity_poly.pdbx_seq_one_letter_code
_entity_poly.pdbx_strand_id
1 'polypeptide(L)'
;IEIWKKYIEYLFLAHAIKEDSSHEDHILLQDVELSEKEKVLSRALQILDKKEQVELIRKYAIEEFKQGNIEKGRTMFESVIHSYPKRTDIISNYIDMEIKCGKNKQSARKLFDKLLARENAKLKQIKFLFKRYLEFEIEHGSEK
;
A
#
# COMPACT_ATOMS: atom_id res chain seq x y z
N ILE A 1 18.55 -17.17 0.38
CA ILE A 1 17.73 -15.97 0.71
C ILE A 1 17.41 -15.11 -0.53
N GLU A 2 18.14 -15.22 -1.65
CA GLU A 2 17.94 -14.38 -2.85
C GLU A 2 16.76 -14.73 -3.76
N ILE A 3 16.15 -15.90 -3.61
CA ILE A 3 15.12 -16.40 -4.56
C ILE A 3 13.88 -15.50 -4.55
N TRP A 4 13.45 -15.04 -3.37
CA TRP A 4 12.28 -14.18 -3.25
C TRP A 4 12.52 -12.76 -3.76
N LYS A 5 13.77 -12.24 -3.67
CA LYS A 5 14.14 -10.96 -4.28
C LYS A 5 14.14 -11.06 -5.81
N LYS A 6 14.76 -12.12 -6.36
CA LYS A 6 14.74 -12.42 -7.81
C LYS A 6 13.32 -12.67 -8.32
N TYR A 7 12.44 -13.26 -7.52
CA TYR A 7 11.05 -13.50 -7.91
C TYR A 7 10.20 -12.23 -7.89
N ILE A 8 10.42 -11.34 -6.92
CA ILE A 8 9.80 -10.00 -6.90
C ILE A 8 10.29 -9.18 -8.10
N GLU A 9 11.59 -9.19 -8.38
CA GLU A 9 12.17 -8.54 -9.57
C GLU A 9 11.65 -9.16 -10.88
N TYR A 10 11.48 -10.49 -10.94
CA TYR A 10 10.87 -11.17 -12.08
C TYR A 10 9.41 -10.78 -12.28
N LEU A 11 8.61 -10.68 -11.21
CA LEU A 11 7.23 -10.21 -11.29
C LEU A 11 7.15 -8.76 -11.77
N PHE A 12 8.07 -7.89 -11.31
CA PHE A 12 8.17 -6.51 -11.79
C PHE A 12 8.59 -6.43 -13.27
N LEU A 13 9.54 -7.27 -13.72
CA LEU A 13 9.99 -7.33 -15.10
C LEU A 13 8.94 -7.93 -16.04
N ALA A 14 8.23 -8.97 -15.60
CA ALA A 14 7.15 -9.59 -16.38
C ALA A 14 5.96 -8.65 -16.57
N HIS A 15 5.72 -7.73 -15.63
CA HIS A 15 4.70 -6.69 -15.76
C HIS A 15 5.13 -5.57 -16.71
N ALA A 16 6.39 -5.14 -16.66
CA ALA A 16 6.94 -4.11 -17.54
C ALA A 16 6.98 -4.51 -19.04
N ILE A 17 6.97 -5.81 -19.35
CA ILE A 17 6.94 -6.34 -20.73
C ILE A 17 5.50 -6.37 -21.29
N LYS A 18 4.46 -6.18 -20.47
CA LYS A 18 3.05 -6.39 -20.83
C LYS A 18 2.24 -5.12 -21.19
N GLU A 19 2.86 -3.94 -21.23
CA GLU A 19 2.18 -2.70 -21.69
C GLU A 19 1.73 -2.74 -23.16
N ASP A 20 2.09 -3.76 -23.93
CA ASP A 20 1.87 -3.84 -25.39
C ASP A 20 0.69 -4.74 -25.88
N SER A 21 -0.11 -5.36 -25.01
CA SER A 21 -1.14 -6.33 -25.47
C SER A 21 -2.55 -6.14 -24.87
N SER A 22 -3.48 -5.73 -25.74
CA SER A 22 -4.97 -5.84 -25.76
C SER A 22 -5.76 -5.98 -24.45
N HIS A 23 -6.76 -5.10 -24.27
CA HIS A 23 -7.50 -4.83 -23.04
C HIS A 23 -8.50 -5.90 -22.56
N GLU A 24 -8.99 -6.81 -23.41
CA GLU A 24 -10.09 -7.72 -23.02
C GLU A 24 -9.61 -9.01 -22.32
N ASP A 25 -8.44 -9.55 -22.68
CA ASP A 25 -7.82 -10.69 -21.99
C ASP A 25 -7.25 -10.30 -20.62
N HIS A 26 -7.03 -8.99 -20.39
CA HIS A 26 -6.46 -8.45 -19.18
C HIS A 26 -7.33 -8.72 -17.94
N ILE A 27 -8.66 -8.69 -18.07
CA ILE A 27 -9.58 -8.79 -16.92
C ILE A 27 -9.62 -10.23 -16.38
N LEU A 28 -9.77 -11.22 -17.26
CA LEU A 28 -9.80 -12.65 -16.89
C LEU A 28 -8.43 -13.15 -16.42
N LEU A 29 -7.34 -12.67 -17.02
CA LEU A 29 -5.99 -13.00 -16.58
C LEU A 29 -5.61 -12.29 -15.27
N GLN A 30 -6.12 -11.08 -15.01
CA GLN A 30 -5.90 -10.37 -13.76
C GLN A 30 -6.51 -11.12 -12.57
N ASP A 31 -7.72 -11.67 -12.70
CA ASP A 31 -8.35 -12.46 -11.62
C ASP A 31 -7.60 -13.77 -11.34
N VAL A 32 -7.08 -14.43 -12.38
CA VAL A 32 -6.27 -15.66 -12.23
C VAL A 32 -4.90 -15.35 -11.61
N GLU A 33 -4.22 -14.28 -12.07
CA GLU A 33 -2.93 -13.83 -11.52
C GLU A 33 -3.06 -13.32 -10.08
N LEU A 34 -4.15 -12.64 -9.73
CA LEU A 34 -4.43 -12.22 -8.35
C LEU A 34 -4.51 -13.43 -7.41
N SER A 35 -5.17 -14.52 -7.84
CA SER A 35 -5.23 -15.77 -7.06
C SER A 35 -3.85 -16.39 -6.82
N GLU A 36 -2.96 -16.32 -7.81
CA GLU A 36 -1.60 -16.86 -7.69
C GLU A 36 -0.71 -15.99 -6.82
N LYS A 37 -0.77 -14.66 -7.01
CA LYS A 37 -0.08 -13.67 -6.18
C LYS A 37 -0.45 -13.82 -4.70
N GLU A 38 -1.73 -14.00 -4.40
CA GLU A 38 -2.23 -14.19 -3.03
C GLU A 38 -1.75 -15.51 -2.40
N LYS A 39 -1.76 -16.61 -3.15
CA LYS A 39 -1.22 -17.91 -2.69
C LYS A 39 0.28 -17.84 -2.39
N VAL A 40 1.03 -17.16 -3.25
CA VAL A 40 2.48 -16.99 -3.08
C VAL A 40 2.78 -16.07 -1.91
N LEU A 41 2.04 -14.97 -1.76
CA LEU A 41 2.15 -14.08 -0.61
C LEU A 41 1.89 -14.83 0.69
N SER A 42 0.83 -15.63 0.77
CA SER A 42 0.51 -16.44 1.96
C SER A 42 1.66 -17.39 2.32
N ARG A 43 2.25 -18.08 1.34
CA ARG A 43 3.41 -18.96 1.55
C ARG A 43 4.65 -18.19 1.98
N ALA A 44 4.91 -17.03 1.38
CA ALA A 44 6.03 -16.18 1.76
C ALA A 44 5.87 -15.70 3.21
N LEU A 45 4.67 -15.28 3.61
CA LEU A 45 4.40 -14.89 5.00
C LEU A 45 4.62 -16.03 6.00
N GLN A 46 4.45 -17.30 5.62
CA GLN A 46 4.74 -18.43 6.51
C GLN A 46 6.24 -18.67 6.74
N ILE A 47 7.10 -18.26 5.81
CA ILE A 47 8.54 -18.56 5.82
C ILE A 47 9.38 -17.38 6.32
N LEU A 48 8.95 -16.15 6.01
CA LEU A 48 9.74 -14.96 6.28
C LEU A 48 9.64 -14.48 7.74
N ASP A 49 10.70 -13.84 8.21
CA ASP A 49 10.71 -13.17 9.50
C ASP A 49 9.79 -11.94 9.53
N LYS A 50 9.31 -11.56 10.72
CA LYS A 50 8.39 -10.43 10.93
C LYS A 50 8.81 -9.12 10.24
N LYS A 51 10.12 -8.83 10.19
CA LYS A 51 10.64 -7.62 9.53
C LYS A 51 10.50 -7.68 8.01
N GLU A 52 10.79 -8.84 7.43
CA GLU A 52 10.75 -9.04 5.99
C GLU A 52 9.30 -9.20 5.49
N GLN A 53 8.43 -9.82 6.30
CA GLN A 53 6.98 -9.87 6.06
C GLN A 53 6.40 -8.46 5.89
N VAL A 54 6.77 -7.53 6.76
CA VAL A 54 6.30 -6.14 6.71
C VAL A 54 6.76 -5.43 5.43
N GLU A 55 8.03 -5.62 5.05
CA GLU A 55 8.56 -5.01 3.82
C GLU A 55 7.92 -5.62 2.56
N LEU A 56 7.66 -6.92 2.57
CA LEU A 56 6.95 -7.61 1.50
C LEU A 56 5.53 -7.09 1.33
N ILE A 57 4.76 -7.02 2.42
CA ILE A 57 3.37 -6.52 2.38
C ILE A 57 3.35 -5.06 1.94
N ARG A 58 4.30 -4.23 2.40
CA ARG A 58 4.44 -2.84 1.97
C ARG A 58 4.61 -2.74 0.44
N LYS A 59 5.54 -3.51 -0.14
CA LYS A 59 5.77 -3.53 -1.59
C LYS A 59 4.56 -4.03 -2.35
N TYR A 60 3.95 -5.11 -1.86
CA TYR A 60 2.74 -5.69 -2.45
C TYR A 60 1.58 -4.69 -2.45
N ALA A 61 1.36 -4.00 -1.33
CA ALA A 61 0.31 -2.99 -1.21
C ALA A 61 0.53 -1.84 -2.19
N ILE A 62 1.75 -1.29 -2.29
CA ILE A 62 2.09 -0.24 -3.26
C ILE A 62 1.74 -0.69 -4.69
N GLU A 63 2.02 -1.94 -5.01
CA GLU A 63 1.78 -2.49 -6.33
C GLU A 63 0.27 -2.66 -6.63
N GLU A 64 -0.51 -3.16 -5.66
CA GLU A 64 -1.98 -3.24 -5.78
C GLU A 64 -2.60 -1.85 -5.99
N PHE A 65 -2.07 -0.81 -5.33
CA PHE A 65 -2.50 0.58 -5.58
C PHE A 65 -2.21 1.04 -7.01
N LYS A 66 -1.06 0.67 -7.58
CA LYS A 66 -0.70 1.01 -8.96
C LYS A 66 -1.54 0.26 -9.98
N GLN A 67 -1.88 -1.00 -9.69
CA GLN A 67 -2.72 -1.85 -10.53
C GLN A 67 -4.22 -1.48 -10.44
N GLY A 68 -4.58 -0.44 -9.68
CA GLY A 68 -5.96 0.06 -9.56
C GLY A 68 -6.80 -0.64 -8.49
N ASN A 69 -6.26 -1.67 -7.83
CA ASN A 69 -6.89 -2.41 -6.74
C ASN A 69 -6.72 -1.70 -5.39
N ILE A 70 -7.21 -0.45 -5.32
CA ILE A 70 -7.03 0.43 -4.16
C ILE A 70 -7.55 -0.20 -2.87
N GLU A 71 -8.71 -0.87 -2.89
CA GLU A 71 -9.31 -1.47 -1.69
C GLU A 71 -8.47 -2.62 -1.11
N LYS A 72 -7.85 -3.43 -1.97
CA LYS A 72 -6.91 -4.47 -1.54
C LYS A 72 -5.67 -3.85 -0.92
N GLY A 73 -5.09 -2.84 -1.58
CA GLY A 73 -3.95 -2.10 -1.05
C GLY A 73 -4.24 -1.48 0.34
N ARG A 74 -5.41 -0.86 0.53
CA ARG A 74 -5.86 -0.31 1.82
C ARG A 74 -5.92 -1.39 2.90
N THR A 75 -6.57 -2.51 2.60
CA THR A 75 -6.70 -3.65 3.54
C THR A 75 -5.33 -4.15 3.99
N MET A 76 -4.39 -4.25 3.06
CA MET A 76 -3.02 -4.70 3.33
C MET A 76 -2.26 -3.73 4.23
N PHE A 77 -2.31 -2.42 3.95
CA PHE A 77 -1.69 -1.42 4.83
C PHE A 77 -2.34 -1.39 6.22
N GLU A 78 -3.66 -1.49 6.29
CA GLU A 78 -4.39 -1.49 7.58
C GLU A 78 -4.00 -2.68 8.45
N SER A 79 -3.90 -3.88 7.87
CA SER A 79 -3.45 -5.08 8.57
C SER A 79 -2.03 -4.92 9.15
N VAL A 80 -1.13 -4.32 8.37
CA VAL A 80 0.25 -4.07 8.82
C VAL A 80 0.31 -2.99 9.89
N ILE A 81 -0.47 -1.91 9.75
CA ILE A 81 -0.53 -0.82 10.73
C ILE A 81 -1.13 -1.31 12.05
N HIS A 82 -2.14 -2.18 12.00
CA HIS A 82 -2.72 -2.82 13.17
C HIS A 82 -1.68 -3.69 13.90
N SER A 83 -0.92 -4.48 13.15
CA SER A 83 0.12 -5.37 13.69
C SER A 83 1.35 -4.62 14.20
N TYR A 84 1.73 -3.52 13.53
CA TYR A 84 2.97 -2.76 13.78
C TYR A 84 2.72 -1.24 13.87
N PRO A 85 1.97 -0.76 14.89
CA PRO A 85 1.54 0.64 14.98
C PRO A 85 2.68 1.65 15.17
N LYS A 86 3.85 1.18 15.63
CA LYS A 86 5.05 2.00 15.87
C LYS A 86 5.80 2.39 14.59
N ARG A 87 5.52 1.73 13.46
CA ARG A 87 6.20 1.93 12.17
C ARG A 87 5.56 3.10 11.41
N THR A 88 6.13 4.30 11.57
CA THR A 88 5.67 5.53 10.91
C THR A 88 5.99 5.58 9.43
N ASP A 89 7.01 4.86 8.98
CA ASP A 89 7.40 4.67 7.59
C ASP A 89 6.24 4.11 6.75
N ILE A 90 5.58 3.07 7.24
CA ILE A 90 4.47 2.40 6.56
C ILE A 90 3.27 3.33 6.44
N ILE A 91 2.99 4.09 7.50
CA ILE A 91 1.90 5.05 7.53
C ILE A 91 2.16 6.19 6.54
N SER A 92 3.40 6.67 6.44
CA SER A 92 3.75 7.66 5.42
C SER A 92 3.51 7.10 4.02
N ASN A 93 3.97 5.87 3.73
CA ASN A 93 3.73 5.28 2.42
C ASN A 93 2.25 5.09 2.12
N TYR A 94 1.44 4.68 3.10
CA TYR A 94 0.01 4.55 2.90
C TYR A 94 -0.64 5.89 2.55
N ILE A 95 -0.31 6.96 3.27
CA ILE A 95 -0.78 8.32 2.97
C ILE A 95 -0.33 8.75 1.58
N ASP A 96 0.94 8.55 1.23
CA ASP A 96 1.49 8.95 -0.08
C ASP A 96 0.79 8.19 -1.22
N MET A 97 0.47 6.90 -1.03
CA MET A 97 -0.31 6.12 -2.01
C MET A 97 -1.76 6.58 -2.10
N GLU A 98 -2.38 6.94 -0.98
CA GLU A 98 -3.75 7.45 -0.95
C GLU A 98 -3.87 8.83 -1.62
N ILE A 99 -2.84 9.68 -1.50
CA ILE A 99 -2.79 10.98 -2.19
C ILE A 99 -2.56 10.79 -3.70
N LYS A 100 -1.67 9.87 -4.10
CA LYS A 100 -1.31 9.67 -5.51
C LYS A 100 -2.33 8.88 -6.31
N CYS A 101 -2.83 7.79 -5.74
CA CYS A 101 -3.68 6.80 -6.42
C CYS A 101 -5.13 6.83 -5.89
N GLY A 102 -5.42 7.60 -4.84
CA GLY A 102 -6.76 7.69 -4.28
C GLY A 102 -7.75 8.25 -5.28
N LYS A 103 -8.94 7.62 -5.36
CA LYS A 103 -10.03 8.06 -6.23
C LYS A 103 -10.49 9.50 -5.95
N ASN A 104 -10.34 9.97 -4.72
CA ASN A 104 -10.66 11.34 -4.33
C ASN A 104 -9.77 11.82 -3.17
N LYS A 105 -9.62 13.14 -3.04
CA LYS A 105 -8.88 13.75 -1.93
C LYS A 105 -9.57 13.51 -0.57
N GLN A 106 -10.86 13.18 -0.58
CA GLN A 106 -11.64 12.90 0.62
C GLN A 106 -11.22 11.60 1.32
N SER A 107 -10.76 10.60 0.58
CA SER A 107 -10.29 9.34 1.17
C SER A 107 -8.98 9.54 1.92
N ALA A 108 -8.08 10.39 1.42
CA ALA A 108 -6.89 10.82 2.15
C ALA A 108 -7.26 11.54 3.46
N ARG A 109 -8.24 12.47 3.45
CA ARG A 109 -8.74 13.13 4.68
C ARG A 109 -9.26 12.13 5.71
N LYS A 110 -10.13 11.21 5.28
CA LYS A 110 -10.66 10.13 6.14
C LYS A 110 -9.54 9.26 6.71
N LEU A 111 -8.48 9.01 5.93
CA LEU A 111 -7.32 8.26 6.40
C LEU A 111 -6.56 9.04 7.48
N PHE A 112 -6.34 10.34 7.31
CA PHE A 112 -5.74 11.18 8.36
C PHE A 112 -6.55 11.14 9.65
N ASP A 113 -7.88 11.34 9.57
CA ASP A 113 -8.77 11.28 10.73
C ASP A 113 -8.68 9.92 11.43
N LYS A 114 -8.74 8.83 10.67
CA LYS A 114 -8.62 7.46 11.21
C LYS A 114 -7.27 7.23 11.88
N LEU A 115 -6.17 7.74 11.31
CA LEU A 115 -4.82 7.57 11.87
C LEU A 115 -4.60 8.41 13.13
N LEU A 116 -5.20 9.60 13.20
CA LEU A 116 -5.16 10.51 14.34
C LEU A 116 -6.05 10.03 15.49
N ALA A 117 -7.19 9.41 15.19
CA ALA A 117 -8.11 8.85 16.18
C ALA A 117 -7.62 7.56 16.86
N ARG A 118 -6.44 7.04 16.49
CA ARG A 118 -5.90 5.81 17.10
C ARG A 118 -5.38 6.10 18.52
N GLU A 119 -5.92 5.37 19.49
CA GLU A 119 -5.55 5.47 20.91
C GLU A 119 -4.07 5.17 21.18
N ASN A 120 -3.45 4.30 20.38
CA ASN A 120 -2.05 3.90 20.54
C ASN A 120 -1.03 4.79 19.80
N ALA A 121 -1.46 5.92 19.22
CA ALA A 121 -0.58 6.82 18.51
C ALA A 121 0.29 7.64 19.48
N LYS A 122 1.61 7.64 19.27
CA LYS A 122 2.54 8.44 20.10
C LYS A 122 2.47 9.92 19.73
N LEU A 123 2.72 10.82 20.68
CA LEU A 123 2.74 12.27 20.44
C LEU A 123 3.64 12.68 19.26
N LYS A 124 4.81 12.05 19.09
CA LYS A 124 5.70 12.30 17.94
C LYS A 124 5.05 11.94 16.60
N GLN A 125 4.33 10.83 16.56
CA GLN A 125 3.61 10.36 15.37
C GLN A 125 2.40 11.24 15.09
N ILE A 126 1.65 11.64 16.12
CA ILE A 126 0.53 12.57 16.01
C ILE A 126 1.02 13.91 15.44
N LYS A 127 2.10 14.48 15.99
CA LYS A 127 2.72 15.71 15.46
C LYS A 127 3.15 15.57 14.00
N PHE A 128 3.75 14.44 13.63
CA PHE A 128 4.12 14.14 12.25
C PHE A 128 2.90 14.09 11.32
N LEU A 129 1.85 13.38 11.73
CA LEU A 129 0.60 13.26 10.97
C LEU A 129 -0.11 14.61 10.82
N PHE A 130 -0.20 15.41 11.89
CA PHE A 130 -0.78 16.75 11.83
C PHE A 130 0.00 17.68 10.89
N LYS A 131 1.33 17.66 10.96
CA LYS A 131 2.17 18.47 10.05
C LYS A 131 1.90 18.08 8.59
N ARG A 132 1.90 16.78 8.29
CA ARG A 132 1.61 16.27 6.94
C ARG A 132 0.18 16.58 6.50
N TYR A 133 -0.78 16.51 7.41
CA TYR A 133 -2.17 16.84 7.10
C TYR A 133 -2.34 18.32 6.75
N LEU A 134 -1.65 19.21 7.48
CA LEU A 134 -1.65 20.64 7.19
C LEU A 134 -1.00 20.92 5.82
N GLU A 135 0.15 20.31 5.53
CA GLU A 135 0.80 20.41 4.20
C GLU A 135 -0.14 19.93 3.09
N PHE A 136 -0.84 18.81 3.32
CA PHE A 136 -1.85 18.29 2.40
C PHE A 136 -2.99 19.29 2.19
N GLU A 137 -3.58 19.87 3.24
CA GLU A 137 -4.66 20.85 3.09
C GLU A 137 -4.19 22.19 2.49
N ILE A 138 -2.93 22.59 2.66
CA ILE A 138 -2.41 23.78 1.97
C ILE A 138 -2.32 23.54 0.46
N GLU A 139 -1.86 22.37 0.05
CA GLU A 139 -1.66 22.03 -1.37
C GLU A 139 -2.97 21.61 -2.06
N HIS A 140 -3.91 21.03 -1.30
CA HIS A 140 -5.10 20.37 -1.84
C HIS A 140 -6.42 20.94 -1.32
N GLY A 141 -6.39 21.82 -0.32
CA GLY A 141 -7.54 22.54 0.19
C GLY A 141 -7.95 23.62 -0.79
N SER A 142 -9.23 23.65 -1.15
CA SER A 142 -9.79 24.83 -1.78
C SER A 142 -9.72 25.97 -0.76
N GLU A 143 -9.08 27.07 -1.14
CA GLU A 143 -9.40 28.38 -0.59
C GLU A 143 -10.93 28.50 -0.55
N LYS A 144 -11.47 28.78 0.64
CA LYS A 144 -12.81 29.32 0.77
C LYS A 144 -12.70 30.82 0.88
#